data_AF-A0AAW1PWW8-F1
#
_entry.id   AF-A0AAW1PWW8-F1
#
_cell.length_a   1.000
_cell.length_b   1.000
_cell.length_c   1.000
_cell.angle_alpha   90.00
_cell.angle_beta   90.00
_cell.angle_gamma   90.00
#
_symmetry.space_group_name_H-M   'P 1'
#
loop_
_entity.id
_entity.type
_entity.pdbx_description
1 polymer ?
#
loop_
_entity_poly.entity_id
_entity_poly.type
_entity_poly.pdbx_seq_one_letter_code
_entity_poly.pdbx_strand_id
1 'polypeptide(L)'
;MLLACLAINLPAQTLCQSEEIQEPVDAPQFYFWNELTGETQWDDPGDVPFEDAHGNRYWLGPNGERLENDPQSHRYSWVEGWSAEHKRPFYYNQETKESTWDRPPDLAWRRVPYKDEL
;
A
#
# COMPACT_ATOMS: atom_id res chain seq x y z
N MET A 1 19.10 38.01 37.75
CA MET A 1 18.93 38.18 39.21
C MET A 1 17.92 37.12 39.67
N LEU A 2 18.16 36.44 40.80
CA LEU A 2 17.24 35.44 41.40
C LEU A 2 15.94 36.13 41.91
N LEU A 3 14.81 35.55 42.34
CA LEU A 3 14.27 34.20 42.69
C LEU A 3 12.77 34.16 42.21
N ALA A 4 11.96 33.09 42.25
CA ALA A 4 12.10 31.62 42.19
C ALA A 4 10.67 30.98 42.21
N CYS A 5 10.57 29.64 42.16
CA CYS A 5 9.44 28.75 42.56
C CYS A 5 7.96 29.21 42.45
N LEU A 6 7.14 28.45 41.72
CA LEU A 6 6.10 27.59 42.34
C LEU A 6 5.54 26.59 41.30
N ALA A 7 5.32 25.34 41.71
CA ALA A 7 4.73 24.30 40.86
C ALA A 7 3.23 24.13 41.17
N ILE A 8 2.35 24.37 40.19
CA ILE A 8 0.93 23.98 40.26
C ILE A 8 0.37 23.67 38.85
N ASN A 9 -0.46 22.61 38.77
CA ASN A 9 -1.47 22.29 37.74
C ASN A 9 -1.07 21.89 36.30
N LEU A 10 -1.25 20.60 36.04
CA LEU A 10 -2.00 20.07 34.88
C LEU A 10 -3.47 20.58 34.92
N PRO A 11 -4.28 20.61 33.83
CA PRO A 11 -4.23 19.65 32.71
C PRO A 11 -4.44 20.23 31.29
N ALA A 12 -4.23 19.36 30.29
CA ALA A 12 -4.52 19.55 28.86
C ALA A 12 -3.73 20.71 28.18
N GLN A 13 -3.29 20.61 26.94
CA GLN A 13 -3.89 19.88 25.82
C GLN A 13 -2.80 19.16 25.01
N THR A 14 -3.10 17.95 24.55
CA THR A 14 -2.37 17.35 23.43
C THR A 14 -2.62 18.22 22.20
N LEU A 15 -1.66 19.09 21.88
CA LEU A 15 -1.62 19.75 20.58
C LEU A 15 -1.23 18.68 19.55
N CYS A 16 -2.24 18.01 19.00
CA CYS A 16 -2.13 17.30 17.73
C CYS A 16 -1.82 18.34 16.66
N GLN A 17 -0.53 18.66 16.47
CA GLN A 17 -0.08 19.40 15.31
C GLN A 17 -0.27 18.44 14.12
N SER A 18 -1.32 18.69 13.34
CA SER A 18 -1.46 18.11 12.01
C SER A 18 -0.36 18.70 11.15
N GLU A 19 0.77 17.99 11.09
CA GLU A 19 1.85 18.31 10.18
C GLU A 19 1.33 18.12 8.77
N GLU A 20 1.12 19.24 8.06
CA GLU A 20 0.67 19.25 6.67
C GLU A 20 1.81 18.71 5.83
N ILE A 21 1.80 17.38 5.60
CA ILE A 21 2.75 16.70 4.74
C ILE A 21 2.50 17.22 3.33
N GLN A 22 3.27 18.23 2.93
CA GLN A 22 3.33 18.69 1.56
C GLN A 22 3.98 17.58 0.73
N GLU A 23 3.13 16.74 0.14
CA GLU A 23 3.57 15.74 -0.83
C GLU A 23 4.38 16.46 -1.92
N PRO A 24 5.54 15.91 -2.34
CA PRO A 24 6.40 16.58 -3.30
C PRO A 24 5.63 16.84 -4.58
N VAL A 25 5.57 18.11 -4.99
CA VAL A 25 4.69 18.64 -6.04
C VAL A 25 4.83 17.91 -7.38
N ASP A 26 6.01 17.33 -7.64
CA ASP A 26 6.36 16.57 -8.85
C ASP A 26 6.33 15.03 -8.66
N ALA A 27 5.76 14.50 -7.57
CA ALA A 27 5.53 13.06 -7.46
C ALA A 27 4.57 12.60 -8.57
N PRO A 28 4.85 11.49 -9.27
CA PRO A 28 3.88 10.90 -10.19
C PRO A 28 2.66 10.49 -9.39
N GLN A 29 1.54 11.18 -9.62
CA GLN A 29 0.26 10.82 -9.03
C GLN A 29 -0.23 9.52 -9.69
N PHE A 30 -0.74 8.59 -8.89
CA PHE A 30 -1.36 7.36 -9.36
C PHE A 30 -2.79 7.31 -8.84
N TYR A 31 -3.67 6.68 -9.59
CA TYR A 31 -4.93 6.17 -9.07
C TYR A 31 -4.92 4.64 -9.16
N PHE A 32 -5.78 4.01 -8.37
CA PHE A 32 -5.91 2.57 -8.29
C PHE A 32 -7.17 2.14 -9.01
N TRP A 33 -7.05 1.19 -9.93
CA TRP A 33 -8.18 0.63 -10.68
C TRP A 33 -8.26 -0.88 -10.44
N ASN A 34 -9.44 -1.37 -10.09
CA ASN A 34 -9.71 -2.80 -9.95
C ASN A 34 -10.13 -3.39 -11.29
N GLU A 35 -9.32 -4.29 -11.84
CA GLU A 35 -9.57 -4.89 -13.16
C GLU A 35 -10.77 -5.85 -13.18
N LEU A 36 -11.21 -6.36 -12.02
CA LEU A 36 -12.32 -7.32 -11.92
C LEU A 36 -13.65 -6.65 -11.59
N THR A 37 -13.67 -5.67 -10.69
CA THR A 37 -14.91 -4.95 -10.31
C THR A 37 -15.15 -3.71 -11.15
N GLY A 38 -14.10 -3.14 -11.76
CA GLY A 38 -14.15 -1.87 -12.49
C GLY A 38 -14.07 -0.63 -11.59
N GLU A 39 -13.91 -0.81 -10.28
CA GLU A 39 -13.86 0.29 -9.29
C GLU A 39 -12.54 1.08 -9.38
N THR A 40 -12.59 2.36 -9.00
CA THR A 40 -11.42 3.25 -8.98
C THR A 40 -11.34 4.02 -7.67
N GLN A 41 -10.15 4.14 -7.09
CA GLN A 41 -9.88 4.91 -5.86
C GLN A 41 -8.53 5.64 -5.92
N TRP A 42 -8.34 6.60 -5.01
CA TRP A 42 -7.12 7.40 -4.90
C TRP A 42 -6.19 6.88 -3.80
N ASP A 43 -6.76 6.45 -2.67
CA ASP A 43 -6.02 5.79 -1.57
C ASP A 43 -5.42 4.45 -2.03
N ASP A 44 -4.20 4.13 -1.61
CA ASP A 44 -3.59 2.81 -1.90
C ASP A 44 -4.36 1.72 -1.13
N PRO A 45 -5.01 0.75 -1.80
CA PRO A 45 -5.71 -0.35 -1.11
C PRO A 45 -4.74 -1.30 -0.39
N GLY A 46 -3.43 -1.19 -0.66
CA GLY A 46 -2.43 -2.18 -0.28
C GLY A 46 -2.45 -3.39 -1.21
N ASP A 47 -1.43 -4.24 -1.07
CA ASP A 47 -1.14 -5.41 -1.93
C ASP A 47 -1.25 -5.13 -3.45
N VAL A 48 -0.91 -3.90 -3.86
CA VAL A 48 -0.74 -3.53 -5.26
C VAL A 48 0.75 -3.58 -5.61
N PRO A 49 1.18 -4.31 -6.64
CA PRO A 49 2.55 -4.28 -7.14
C PRO A 49 2.79 -3.07 -8.06
N PHE A 50 4.05 -2.67 -8.20
CA PHE A 50 4.51 -1.80 -9.28
C PHE A 50 4.75 -2.64 -10.54
N GLU A 51 4.58 -2.06 -11.72
CA GLU A 51 4.90 -2.70 -13.00
C GLU A 51 5.96 -1.86 -13.72
N ASP A 52 7.03 -2.48 -14.22
CA ASP A 52 8.05 -1.79 -15.03
C ASP A 52 7.67 -1.69 -16.52
N ALA A 53 8.49 -1.01 -17.31
CA ALA A 53 8.22 -0.80 -18.75
C ALA A 53 8.14 -2.09 -19.59
N HIS A 54 8.52 -3.25 -19.03
CA HIS A 54 8.39 -4.56 -19.66
C HIS A 54 7.19 -5.36 -19.09
N GLY A 55 6.42 -4.78 -18.18
CA GLY A 55 5.29 -5.42 -17.50
C GLY A 55 5.69 -6.37 -16.36
N ASN A 56 6.95 -6.36 -15.89
CA ASN A 56 7.32 -7.19 -14.75
C ASN A 56 6.82 -6.53 -13.46
N ARG A 57 6.02 -7.29 -12.69
CA ARG A 57 5.55 -6.89 -11.36
C ARG A 57 6.70 -6.87 -10.34
N TYR A 58 6.68 -5.93 -9.40
CA TYR A 58 7.63 -5.85 -8.30
C TYR A 58 7.11 -5.05 -7.12
N TRP A 59 7.79 -5.17 -5.99
CA TRP A 59 7.51 -4.48 -4.74
C TRP A 59 8.70 -3.62 -4.33
N LEU A 60 8.45 -2.60 -3.52
CA LEU A 60 9.51 -1.76 -2.95
C LEU A 60 9.65 -2.07 -1.46
N GLY A 61 10.86 -2.45 -1.04
CA GLY A 61 11.19 -2.64 0.37
C GLY A 61 11.35 -1.30 1.12
N PRO A 62 11.51 -1.33 2.46
CA PRO A 62 11.58 -0.12 3.30
C PRO A 62 12.73 0.85 2.98
N ASN A 63 13.74 0.39 2.22
CA ASN A 63 14.90 1.15 1.76
C ASN A 63 14.84 1.50 0.25
N GLY A 64 13.74 1.18 -0.44
CA GLY A 64 13.59 1.35 -1.90
C GLY A 64 14.13 0.19 -2.74
N GLU A 65 14.53 -0.94 -2.16
CA GLU A 65 14.98 -2.12 -2.90
C GLU A 65 13.85 -2.79 -3.69
N ARG A 66 14.15 -3.32 -4.88
CA ARG A 66 13.18 -4.07 -5.69
C ARG A 66 13.06 -5.50 -5.17
N LEU A 67 11.85 -5.88 -4.75
CA LEU A 67 11.51 -7.21 -4.25
C LEU A 67 10.54 -7.92 -5.19
N GLU A 68 10.63 -9.26 -5.24
CA GLU A 68 9.75 -10.11 -6.06
C GLU A 68 8.37 -10.34 -5.41
N ASN A 69 8.29 -10.29 -4.09
CA ASN A 69 7.08 -10.52 -3.29
C ASN A 69 6.89 -9.38 -2.28
N ASP A 70 5.66 -9.08 -1.86
CA ASP A 70 5.41 -8.03 -0.87
C ASP A 70 5.92 -8.46 0.52
N PRO A 71 6.86 -7.73 1.15
CA PRO A 71 7.21 -7.94 2.56
C PRO A 71 6.02 -7.72 3.51
N GLN A 72 5.00 -6.96 3.12
CA GLN A 72 3.78 -6.71 3.88
C GLN A 72 2.62 -7.65 3.54
N SER A 73 2.81 -8.67 2.68
CA SER A 73 1.77 -9.65 2.30
C SER A 73 1.03 -10.30 3.48
N HIS A 74 1.69 -10.45 4.63
CA HIS A 74 1.10 -10.93 5.89
C HIS A 74 0.01 -10.02 6.50
N ARG A 75 -0.20 -8.81 5.96
CA ARG A 75 -1.20 -7.83 6.40
C ARG A 75 -2.53 -7.91 5.64
N TYR A 76 -2.59 -8.66 4.54
CA TYR A 76 -3.77 -8.76 3.69
C TYR A 76 -4.40 -10.16 3.77
N SER A 77 -5.73 -10.21 3.61
CA SER A 77 -6.48 -11.45 3.73
C SER A 77 -6.15 -12.43 2.61
N TRP A 78 -5.93 -11.95 1.39
CA TRP A 78 -5.50 -12.74 0.23
C TRP A 78 -4.01 -12.51 -0.08
N VAL A 79 -3.32 -13.54 -0.56
CA VAL A 79 -1.95 -13.46 -1.09
C VAL A 79 -1.78 -14.27 -2.37
N GLU A 80 -0.90 -13.82 -3.26
CA GLU A 80 -0.48 -14.56 -4.46
C GLU A 80 0.70 -15.49 -4.17
N GLY A 81 0.68 -16.71 -4.73
CA GLY A 81 1.78 -17.67 -4.67
C GLY A 81 1.96 -18.43 -5.98
N TRP A 82 3.13 -19.04 -6.20
CA TRP A 82 3.43 -19.78 -7.43
C TRP A 82 3.32 -21.30 -7.25
N SER A 83 2.51 -21.98 -8.07
CA SER A 83 2.46 -23.44 -8.10
C SER A 83 3.47 -23.99 -9.09
N ALA A 84 4.54 -24.61 -8.60
CA ALA A 84 5.55 -25.26 -9.44
C ALA A 84 5.00 -26.46 -10.24
N GLU A 85 4.01 -27.17 -9.68
CA GLU A 85 3.34 -28.31 -10.31
C GLU A 85 2.48 -27.86 -11.50
N HIS A 86 1.62 -26.86 -11.29
CA HIS A 86 0.67 -26.37 -12.29
C HIS A 86 1.24 -25.24 -13.17
N LYS A 87 2.44 -24.73 -12.86
CA LYS A 87 3.15 -23.64 -13.56
C LYS A 87 2.30 -22.39 -13.76
N ARG A 88 1.52 -22.02 -12.74
CA ARG A 88 0.65 -20.84 -12.71
C ARG A 88 0.60 -20.24 -11.30
N PRO A 89 0.21 -18.96 -11.15
CA PRO A 89 -0.13 -18.43 -9.84
C PRO A 89 -1.39 -19.12 -9.29
N PHE A 90 -1.43 -19.20 -7.96
CA PHE A 90 -2.60 -19.49 -7.14
C PHE A 90 -2.76 -18.38 -6.10
N TYR A 91 -3.96 -18.25 -5.56
CA TYR A 91 -4.28 -17.25 -4.55
C TYR A 91 -4.76 -17.96 -3.29
N TYR A 92 -4.35 -17.46 -2.14
CA TYR A 92 -4.61 -18.09 -0.84
C TYR A 92 -5.17 -17.07 0.14
N ASN A 93 -6.28 -17.41 0.79
CA ASN A 93 -6.85 -16.61 1.86
C ASN A 93 -6.23 -17.02 3.20
N GLN A 94 -5.46 -16.12 3.79
CA GLN A 94 -4.76 -16.33 5.06
C GLN A 94 -5.72 -16.38 6.26
N GLU A 95 -6.93 -15.85 6.15
CA GLU A 95 -7.94 -15.87 7.22
C GLU A 95 -8.80 -17.14 7.16
N THR A 96 -9.46 -17.38 6.02
CA THR A 96 -10.39 -18.52 5.83
C THR A 96 -9.69 -19.84 5.52
N LYS A 97 -8.40 -19.78 5.17
CA LYS A 97 -7.56 -20.92 4.73
C LYS A 97 -7.98 -21.53 3.39
N GLU A 98 -8.78 -20.82 2.61
CA GLU A 98 -9.20 -21.22 1.26
C GLU A 98 -8.12 -20.91 0.22
N SER A 99 -8.12 -21.68 -0.88
CA SER A 99 -7.28 -21.39 -2.05
C SER A 99 -8.11 -21.38 -3.33
N THR A 100 -7.71 -20.54 -4.28
CA THR A 100 -8.36 -20.40 -5.58
C THR A 100 -7.31 -20.24 -6.68
N TRP A 101 -7.69 -20.61 -7.89
CA TRP A 101 -6.89 -20.42 -9.10
C TRP A 101 -7.23 -19.09 -9.80
N ASP A 102 -8.41 -18.55 -9.55
CA ASP A 102 -8.92 -17.31 -10.12
C ASP A 102 -8.60 -16.15 -9.18
N ARG A 103 -8.14 -15.03 -9.74
CA ARG A 103 -7.69 -13.88 -8.95
C ARG A 103 -8.86 -13.29 -8.15
N PRO A 104 -8.74 -13.10 -6.82
CA PRO A 104 -9.76 -12.42 -6.03
C PRO A 104 -9.76 -10.90 -6.32
N PRO A 105 -10.90 -10.20 -6.15
CA PRO A 105 -10.99 -8.74 -6.33
C PRO A 105 -9.94 -7.97 -5.53
N ASP A 106 -9.66 -8.40 -4.31
CA ASP A 106 -8.68 -7.81 -3.39
C ASP A 106 -7.26 -7.73 -3.98
N LEU A 107 -6.91 -8.63 -4.90
CA LEU A 107 -5.60 -8.68 -5.58
C LEU A 107 -5.66 -8.20 -7.03
N ALA A 108 -6.80 -7.66 -7.47
CA ALA A 108 -7.03 -7.19 -8.84
C ALA A 108 -6.86 -5.68 -9.03
N TRP A 109 -6.38 -4.98 -8.01
CA TRP A 109 -5.99 -3.58 -8.12
C TRP A 109 -4.71 -3.42 -8.95
N ARG A 110 -4.67 -2.36 -9.78
CA ARG A 110 -3.49 -1.89 -10.51
C ARG A 110 -3.25 -0.41 -10.21
N ARG A 111 -1.97 -0.03 -10.07
CA ARG A 111 -1.55 1.39 -10.12
C ARG A 111 -1.59 1.87 -11.56
N VAL A 112 -2.38 2.91 -11.83
CA VAL A 112 -2.43 3.58 -13.12
C VAL A 112 -1.90 5.01 -12.94
N PRO A 113 -0.91 5.45 -13.73
CA PRO A 113 -0.41 6.82 -13.62
C PRO A 113 -1.51 7.80 -14.01
N TYR A 114 -1.80 8.75 -13.11
CA TYR A 114 -2.66 9.87 -13.41
C TYR A 114 -1.89 10.83 -14.31
N LYS A 115 -2.30 10.88 -15.58
CA LYS A 115 -1.78 11.84 -16.56
C LYS A 115 -2.46 13.19 -16.37
N ASP A 116 -1.72 14.16 -15.88
CA ASP A 116 -2.03 15.57 -16.12
C ASP A 116 -1.62 15.90 -17.58
N GLU A 117 -2.51 15.65 -18.53
CA GLU A 117 -2.35 16.09 -19.92
C GLU A 117 -2.92 17.50 -20.10
N LEU A 118 -2.02 18.49 -20.06
CA LEU A 118 -2.22 19.89 -20.48
C LEU A 118 -1.13 20.32 -21.46
#